data_AF-A0A916D5E3-F1
#
_entry.id   AF-A0A916D5E3-F1
#
_cell.length_a   1.000
_cell.length_b   1.000
_cell.length_c   1.000
_cell.angle_alpha   90.00
_cell.angle_beta   90.00
_cell.angle_gamma   90.00
#
_symmetry.space_group_name_H-M   'P 1'
#
loop_
_entity.id
_entity.type
_entity.pdbx_description
1 polymer ?
#
loop_
_entity_poly.entity_id
_entity_poly.type
_entity_poly.pdbx_seq_one_letter_code
_entity_poly.pdbx_strand_id
1 'polypeptide(L)'
;MPSFIEKNHFLLRRLHSLTGIVPIGVFLIAHLLTNSSVVWGGAALREGMHEAPFADRGIAYFQEEVAWINTQVPHLLLIEITLWVSLAFHAILGIVYAKTGIANTD
;
A
#
# COMPACT_ATOMS: atom_id res chain seq x y z
N MET A 1 -35.55 -13.80 -3.05
CA MET A 1 -35.25 -12.48 -2.43
C MET A 1 -33.83 -12.09 -2.84
N PRO A 2 -33.56 -10.83 -3.21
CA PRO A 2 -32.21 -10.44 -3.63
C PRO A 2 -31.19 -10.63 -2.49
N SER A 3 -29.99 -11.05 -2.84
CA SER A 3 -28.89 -11.30 -1.89
C SER A 3 -28.40 -9.98 -1.25
N PHE A 4 -27.70 -10.05 -0.11
CA PHE A 4 -27.15 -8.86 0.54
C PHE A 4 -26.20 -8.07 -0.39
N ILE A 5 -25.42 -8.78 -1.21
CA ILE A 5 -24.48 -8.19 -2.17
C ILE A 5 -25.21 -7.44 -3.29
N GLU A 6 -26.31 -8.00 -3.80
CA GLU A 6 -27.16 -7.33 -4.81
C GLU A 6 -27.80 -6.06 -4.24
N LYS A 7 -28.36 -6.15 -3.03
CA LYS A 7 -29.01 -5.01 -2.36
C LYS A 7 -28.05 -3.84 -2.10
N ASN A 8 -26.79 -4.14 -1.80
CA ASN A 8 -25.77 -3.16 -1.45
C ASN A 8 -24.71 -2.96 -2.53
N HIS A 9 -24.99 -3.39 -3.77
CA HIS A 9 -24.01 -3.44 -4.86
C HIS A 9 -23.30 -2.10 -5.09
N PHE A 10 -24.06 -1.01 -5.13
CA PHE A 10 -23.52 0.34 -5.33
C PHE A 10 -22.54 0.75 -4.22
N LEU A 11 -22.91 0.52 -2.96
CA LEU A 11 -22.07 0.84 -1.80
C LEU A 11 -20.79 -0.01 -1.80
N LEU A 12 -20.93 -1.33 -2.00
CA LEU A 12 -19.80 -2.25 -2.01
C LEU A 12 -18.82 -1.93 -3.12
N ARG A 13 -19.29 -1.51 -4.30
CA ARG A 13 -18.43 -1.12 -5.42
C ARG A 13 -17.66 0.17 -5.12
N ARG A 14 -18.29 1.15 -4.46
CA ARG A 14 -17.62 2.37 -3.99
C ARG A 14 -16.60 2.08 -2.89
N LEU A 15 -16.95 1.24 -1.92
CA LEU A 15 -16.02 0.84 -0.85
C LEU A 15 -14.83 0.04 -1.39
N HIS A 16 -15.04 -0.84 -2.36
CA HIS A 16 -13.97 -1.59 -3.02
C HIS A 16 -12.96 -0.65 -3.70
N SER A 17 -13.46 0.34 -4.45
CA SER A 17 -12.60 1.36 -5.06
C SER A 17 -11.91 2.23 -4.00
N LEU A 18 -12.65 2.68 -2.97
CA LEU A 18 -12.12 3.54 -1.91
C LEU A 18 -11.00 2.86 -1.12
N THR A 19 -11.16 1.58 -0.76
CA THR A 19 -10.11 0.79 -0.09
C THR A 19 -8.90 0.55 -0.99
N GLY A 20 -9.10 0.42 -2.31
CA GLY A 20 -8.01 0.37 -3.28
C GLY A 20 -7.19 1.65 -3.34
N ILE A 21 -7.85 2.81 -3.32
CA ILE A 21 -7.18 4.10 -3.52
C ILE A 21 -6.60 4.64 -2.21
N VAL A 22 -7.39 4.66 -1.13
CA VAL A 22 -7.03 5.40 0.10
C VAL A 22 -6.07 4.60 0.97
N PRO A 23 -6.45 3.49 1.63
CA PRO A 23 -5.51 2.76 2.48
C PRO A 23 -4.43 2.06 1.63
N ILE A 24 -4.79 1.35 0.57
CA ILE A 24 -3.81 0.56 -0.21
C ILE A 24 -2.96 1.48 -1.09
N GLY A 25 -3.57 2.37 -1.88
CA GLY A 25 -2.85 3.25 -2.79
C GLY A 25 -1.89 4.20 -2.08
N VAL A 26 -2.31 4.84 -0.98
CA VAL A 26 -1.42 5.72 -0.20
C VAL A 26 -0.25 4.93 0.41
N PHE A 27 -0.51 3.73 0.95
CA PHE A 27 0.55 2.86 1.44
C PHE A 27 1.54 2.48 0.35
N LEU A 28 1.07 2.15 -0.85
CA LEU A 28 1.93 1.76 -1.97
C LEU A 28 2.89 2.89 -2.38
N ILE A 29 2.47 4.15 -2.31
CA ILE A 29 3.37 5.29 -2.57
C ILE A 29 4.53 5.29 -1.59
N ALA A 30 4.24 5.24 -0.28
CA ALA A 30 5.29 5.20 0.75
C ALA A 30 6.16 3.94 0.61
N HIS A 31 5.53 2.78 0.41
CA HIS A 31 6.22 1.49 0.28
C HIS A 31 7.18 1.48 -0.91
N LEU A 32 6.74 1.91 -2.09
CA LEU A 32 7.57 1.93 -3.29
C LEU A 32 8.67 3.00 -3.21
N LEU A 33 8.39 4.17 -2.63
CA LEU A 33 9.41 5.21 -2.41
C LEU A 33 10.50 4.72 -1.46
N THR A 34 10.13 4.16 -0.30
CA THR A 34 11.09 3.56 0.62
C THR A 34 11.88 2.45 -0.07
N ASN A 35 11.25 1.51 -0.79
CA ASN A 35 11.98 0.46 -1.52
C ASN A 35 12.92 1.01 -2.60
N SER A 36 12.51 2.05 -3.33
CA SER A 36 13.35 2.67 -4.36
C SER A 36 14.60 3.34 -3.79
N SER A 37 14.60 3.69 -2.50
CA SER A 37 15.75 4.28 -1.83
C SER A 37 16.95 3.33 -1.72
N VAL A 38 16.76 2.00 -1.85
CA VAL A 38 17.89 1.06 -1.99
C VAL A 38 18.74 1.39 -3.22
N VAL A 39 18.09 1.83 -4.31
CA VAL A 39 18.76 2.17 -5.58
C VAL A 39 19.17 3.64 -5.60
N TRP A 40 18.31 4.54 -5.16
CA TRP A 40 18.50 5.99 -5.35
C TRP A 40 18.86 6.77 -4.08
N GLY A 41 18.74 6.16 -2.90
CA GLY A 41 19.01 6.79 -1.61
C GLY A 41 20.46 7.22 -1.43
N GLY A 42 21.40 6.59 -2.14
CA GLY A 42 22.81 6.99 -2.15
C GLY A 42 23.09 8.38 -2.73
N ALA A 43 22.10 8.99 -3.41
CA ALA A 43 22.11 10.36 -3.92
C ALA A 43 21.31 11.36 -3.05
N ALA A 44 20.62 10.89 -2.00
CA ALA A 44 19.76 11.72 -1.17
C ALA A 44 20.57 12.53 -0.13
N LEU A 45 19.97 13.61 0.38
CA LEU A 45 20.61 14.59 1.27
C LEU A 45 20.72 14.13 2.75
N ARG A 46 20.56 12.82 3.07
CA ARG A 46 20.71 12.33 4.45
C ARG A 46 22.19 12.21 4.81
N GLU A 47 22.56 12.83 5.93
CA GLU A 47 23.93 12.80 6.45
C GLU A 47 24.28 11.40 6.97
N GLY A 48 25.51 10.91 6.73
CA GLY A 48 26.01 9.77 7.49
C GLY A 48 27.06 8.85 6.85
N MET A 49 27.28 8.87 5.53
CA MET A 49 28.21 7.91 4.90
C MET A 49 28.90 8.43 3.64
N HIS A 50 29.56 9.58 3.73
CA HIS A 50 30.22 10.21 2.58
C HIS A 50 31.34 9.37 1.94
N GLU A 51 31.94 8.43 2.67
CA GLU A 51 33.09 7.63 2.23
C GLU A 51 32.73 6.25 1.64
N ALA A 52 31.45 5.82 1.70
CA ALA A 52 31.03 4.49 1.24
C ALA A 52 30.63 4.48 -0.26
N PRO A 53 30.77 3.33 -0.96
CA PRO A 53 30.24 3.12 -2.30
C PRO A 53 28.75 3.48 -2.41
N PHE A 54 28.32 3.98 -3.57
CA PHE A 54 26.95 4.46 -3.79
C PHE A 54 25.87 3.43 -3.43
N ALA A 55 26.09 2.15 -3.76
CA ALA A 55 25.16 1.07 -3.46
C ALA A 55 25.00 0.85 -1.93
N ASP A 56 26.10 0.90 -1.18
CA ASP A 56 26.07 0.73 0.27
C ASP A 56 25.33 1.89 0.95
N ARG A 57 25.46 3.11 0.40
CA ARG A 57 24.68 4.27 0.85
C ARG A 57 23.19 4.12 0.63
N GLY A 58 22.77 3.58 -0.52
CA GLY A 58 21.35 3.29 -0.80
C GLY A 58 20.77 2.26 0.18
N ILE A 59 21.50 1.19 0.47
CA ILE A 59 21.07 0.16 1.43
C ILE A 59 20.90 0.75 2.82
N ALA A 60 21.87 1.53 3.32
CA ALA A 60 21.74 2.12 4.64
C ALA A 60 20.64 3.16 4.73
N TYR A 61 20.44 3.97 3.68
CA TYR A 61 19.31 4.90 3.61
C TYR A 61 17.99 4.13 3.77
N PHE A 62 17.81 3.04 3.02
CA PHE A 62 16.63 2.18 3.16
C PHE A 62 16.46 1.65 4.59
N GLN A 63 17.53 1.16 5.22
CA GLN A 63 17.47 0.66 6.59
C GLN A 63 17.08 1.76 7.60
N GLU A 64 17.57 2.98 7.41
CA GLU A 64 17.23 4.12 8.24
C GLU A 64 15.75 4.52 8.10
N GLU A 65 15.21 4.51 6.87
CA GLU A 65 13.77 4.72 6.63
C GLU A 65 12.92 3.63 7.27
N VAL A 66 13.31 2.36 7.12
CA VAL A 66 12.59 1.24 7.73
C VAL A 66 12.64 1.33 9.26
N ALA A 67 13.79 1.67 9.84
CA ALA A 67 13.91 1.88 11.28
C ALA A 67 13.05 3.05 11.77
N TRP A 68 13.01 4.16 11.03
CA TRP A 68 12.14 5.29 11.33
C TRP A 68 10.66 4.89 11.27
N ILE A 69 10.23 4.16 10.23
CA ILE A 69 8.86 3.65 10.11
C ILE A 69 8.49 2.79 11.32
N ASN A 70 9.38 1.89 11.76
CA ASN A 70 9.08 0.95 12.84
C ASN A 70 9.16 1.55 14.24
N THR A 71 9.84 2.69 14.42
CA THR A 71 10.10 3.25 15.75
C THR A 71 9.46 4.61 16.00
N GLN A 72 9.26 5.42 14.95
CA GLN A 72 8.81 6.81 15.06
C GLN A 72 7.39 7.03 14.54
N VAL A 73 6.88 6.17 13.65
CA VAL A 73 5.52 6.32 13.13
C VAL A 73 4.52 6.02 14.26
N PRO A 74 3.68 6.98 14.64
CA PRO A 74 2.73 6.79 15.73
C PRO A 74 1.61 5.84 15.27
N HIS A 75 1.14 4.98 16.19
CA HIS A 75 0.04 4.05 15.95
C HIS A 75 0.29 3.06 14.80
N LEU A 76 1.54 2.62 14.60
CA LEU A 76 1.92 1.67 13.54
C LEU A 76 1.00 0.44 13.49
N LEU A 77 0.69 -0.16 14.64
CA LEU A 77 -0.21 -1.32 14.72
C LEU A 77 -1.63 -1.02 14.17
N LEU A 78 -2.16 0.18 14.43
CA LEU A 78 -3.48 0.58 13.90
C LEU A 78 -3.43 0.73 12.38
N ILE A 79 -2.34 1.30 11.86
CA ILE A 79 -2.10 1.43 10.42
C ILE A 79 -2.01 0.03 9.80
N GLU A 80 -1.22 -0.88 10.37
CA GLU A 80 -1.09 -2.25 9.90
C GLU A 80 -2.43 -2.98 9.85
N ILE A 81 -3.20 -2.97 10.95
CA ILE A 81 -4.53 -3.61 10.99
C ILE A 81 -5.43 -3.01 9.91
N THR A 82 -5.42 -1.69 9.74
CA THR A 82 -6.22 -1.00 8.72
C THR A 82 -5.82 -1.45 7.31
N LEU A 83 -4.52 -1.59 7.04
CA LEU A 83 -4.01 -2.06 5.76
C LEU A 83 -4.37 -3.52 5.49
N TRP A 84 -4.20 -4.41 6.48
CA TRP A 84 -4.58 -5.82 6.37
C TRP A 84 -6.06 -6.00 6.08
N VAL A 85 -6.93 -5.31 6.83
CA VAL A 85 -8.39 -5.38 6.63
C VAL A 85 -8.78 -4.80 5.28
N SER A 86 -8.21 -3.66 4.90
CA SER A 86 -8.50 -3.02 3.61
C SER A 86 -8.05 -3.89 2.44
N LEU A 87 -6.86 -4.49 2.53
CA LEU A 87 -6.32 -5.41 1.52
C LEU A 87 -7.19 -6.65 1.38
N ALA A 88 -7.57 -7.27 2.50
CA ALA A 88 -8.45 -8.44 2.49
C ALA A 88 -9.81 -8.10 1.86
N PHE A 89 -10.44 -7.00 2.27
CA PHE A 89 -11.71 -6.56 1.71
C PHE A 89 -11.61 -6.24 0.22
N HIS A 90 -10.58 -5.50 -0.19
CA HIS A 90 -10.35 -5.14 -1.58
C HIS A 90 -10.13 -6.39 -2.44
N ALA A 91 -9.26 -7.30 -2.02
CA ALA A 91 -8.95 -8.52 -2.77
C ALA A 91 -10.17 -9.45 -2.88
N ILE A 92 -10.90 -9.70 -1.80
CA ILE A 92 -12.07 -10.59 -1.81
C ILE A 92 -13.15 -10.04 -2.74
N LEU A 93 -13.54 -8.77 -2.60
CA LEU A 93 -14.56 -8.17 -3.48
C LEU A 93 -14.07 -8.05 -4.92
N GLY A 94 -12.78 -7.78 -5.14
CA GLY A 94 -12.19 -7.75 -6.47
C GLY A 94 -12.31 -9.11 -7.17
N ILE A 95 -12.01 -10.21 -6.48
CA ILE A 95 -12.19 -11.58 -7.01
C ILE A 95 -13.66 -11.87 -7.29
N VAL A 96 -14.58 -11.49 -6.39
CA VAL A 96 -16.02 -11.67 -6.62
C VAL A 96 -16.44 -10.94 -7.88
N TYR A 97 -16.12 -9.66 -8.04
CA TYR A 97 -16.48 -8.89 -9.22
C TYR A 97 -15.84 -9.41 -10.51
N ALA A 98 -14.59 -9.86 -10.45
CA ALA A 98 -13.94 -10.48 -11.61
C ALA A 98 -14.66 -11.76 -12.05
N LYS A 99 -15.17 -12.55 -11.10
CA LYS A 99 -15.89 -13.80 -11.38
C LYS A 99 -17.37 -13.61 -11.76
N THR A 100 -17.98 -12.52 -11.31
CA THR A 100 -19.42 -12.24 -11.55
C THR A 100 -19.63 -11.12 -12.57
N GLY A 101 -18.57 -10.67 -13.25
CA GLY A 101 -18.67 -9.63 -14.27
C GLY A 101 -19.39 -10.15 -15.51
N ILE A 102 -20.50 -9.50 -15.88
CA ILE A 102 -21.18 -9.73 -17.16
C ILE A 102 -20.72 -8.62 -18.11
N ALA A 103 -20.41 -8.97 -19.35
CA ALA A 103 -20.05 -7.99 -20.38
C ALA A 103 -21.27 -7.12 -20.72
N ASN A 104 -21.12 -5.79 -20.63
CA ASN A 104 -22.10 -4.83 -21.17
C ASN A 104 -21.82 -4.61 -22.67
N THR A 105 -21.96 -5.66 -23.47
CA THR A 105 -21.84 -5.58 -24.94
C THR A 105 -23.20 -5.92 -25.55
N ASP A 106 -23.96 -4.87 -25.88
CA ASP A 106 -25.02 -4.89 -26.89
C ASP A 106 -24.50 -4.15 -28.14
#